data_AF-A0A0G2EWY3-F1
#
_entry.id   AF-A0A0G2EWY3-F1
#
_cell.length_a   1.000
_cell.length_b   1.000
_cell.length_c   1.000
_cell.angle_alpha   90.00
_cell.angle_beta   90.00
_cell.angle_gamma   90.00
#
_symmetry.space_group_name_H-M   'P 1'
#
loop_
_entity.id
_entity.type
_entity.pdbx_description
1 polymer ?
#
loop_
_entity_poly.entity_id
_entity_poly.type
_entity_poly.pdbx_seq_one_letter_code
_entity_poly.pdbx_strand_id
1 'polypeptide(L)'
;MEVLRQGLKDAIEVARVVVDNMDKDRHKDKVEAWFGKKDGVNYEQDVAKVFKNMVGKNHHHEGADVLGQLIVYPDDYWFVKQFKKNFCDVNNNGKTGTAYYKLRDGQYHGMHYCDKFFTRLSLKDYTDQYLKDDCANMADHIDTDHIGRKFQGANVLHGVMHFPLVGAAAVGKQIADGAYGAYSCYTFKNNKKVLDNDKSPVRRTIDNADSYVYYAMHIYLEEKCNREFKLPQDASDN
;
A
#
# COMPACT_ATOMS: atom_id res chain seq x y z
N MET A 1 -20.46 -5.85 -0.59
CA MET A 1 -19.67 -6.62 0.40
C MET A 1 -18.74 -7.65 -0.23
N GLU A 2 -19.17 -8.41 -1.23
CA GLU A 2 -18.32 -9.42 -1.89
C GLU A 2 -17.03 -8.84 -2.51
N VAL A 3 -17.12 -7.73 -3.26
CA VAL A 3 -15.95 -7.05 -3.85
C VAL A 3 -14.92 -6.65 -2.78
N LEU A 4 -15.37 -6.15 -1.63
CA LEU A 4 -14.48 -5.74 -0.53
C LEU A 4 -13.79 -6.94 0.13
N ARG A 5 -14.51 -8.06 0.29
CA ARG A 5 -13.92 -9.32 0.78
C ARG A 5 -12.90 -9.86 -0.22
N GLN A 6 -13.21 -9.79 -1.52
CA GLN A 6 -12.27 -10.22 -2.55
C GLN A 6 -11.03 -9.31 -2.59
N GLY A 7 -11.21 -7.99 -2.54
CA GLY A 7 -10.09 -7.04 -2.46
C GLY A 7 -9.18 -7.27 -1.25
N LEU A 8 -9.74 -7.69 -0.10
CA LEU A 8 -8.94 -8.10 1.05
C LEU A 8 -8.13 -9.37 0.75
N LYS A 9 -8.77 -10.42 0.22
CA LYS A 9 -8.07 -11.66 -0.16
C LYS A 9 -6.95 -11.40 -1.17
N ASP A 10 -7.21 -10.55 -2.15
CA ASP A 10 -6.24 -10.12 -3.17
C ASP A 10 -5.05 -9.39 -2.52
N ALA A 11 -5.30 -8.49 -1.56
CA ALA A 11 -4.24 -7.81 -0.82
C ALA A 11 -3.42 -8.76 0.07
N ILE A 12 -4.08 -9.75 0.69
CA ILE A 12 -3.43 -10.79 1.49
C ILE A 12 -2.58 -11.71 0.62
N GLU A 13 -3.01 -12.04 -0.60
CA GLU A 13 -2.19 -12.79 -1.56
C GLU A 13 -0.90 -12.04 -1.88
N VAL A 14 -0.99 -10.75 -2.23
CA VAL A 14 0.19 -9.91 -2.49
C VAL A 14 1.11 -9.86 -1.27
N ALA A 15 0.57 -9.55 -0.10
CA ALA A 15 1.34 -9.46 1.14
C ALA A 15 2.01 -10.80 1.50
N ARG A 16 1.36 -11.94 1.23
CA ARG A 16 1.94 -13.27 1.45
C ARG A 16 3.12 -13.53 0.53
N VAL A 17 3.00 -13.20 -0.76
CA VAL A 17 4.13 -13.32 -1.70
C VAL A 17 5.32 -12.50 -1.22
N VAL A 18 5.10 -11.33 -0.63
CA VAL A 18 6.19 -10.56 0.01
C VAL A 18 6.81 -11.33 1.17
N VAL A 19 6.02 -11.80 2.13
CA VAL A 19 6.54 -12.56 3.30
C VAL A 19 7.34 -13.78 2.87
N ASP A 20 6.90 -14.49 1.82
CA ASP A 20 7.54 -15.72 1.34
C ASP A 20 8.83 -15.45 0.54
N ASN A 21 9.05 -14.22 0.05
CA ASN A 21 10.11 -13.93 -0.92
C ASN A 21 11.05 -12.77 -0.55
N MET A 22 10.70 -11.90 0.40
CA MET A 22 11.46 -10.66 0.66
C MET A 22 12.92 -10.89 1.09
N ASP A 23 13.20 -12.01 1.76
CA ASP A 23 14.54 -12.36 2.23
C ASP A 23 15.36 -13.15 1.18
N LYS A 24 14.79 -13.44 0.00
CA LYS A 24 15.48 -14.15 -1.07
C LYS A 24 16.45 -13.21 -1.80
N ASP A 25 17.52 -13.77 -2.36
CA ASP A 25 18.58 -13.02 -3.03
C ASP A 25 18.08 -12.05 -4.12
N ARG A 26 16.99 -12.42 -4.81
CA ARG A 26 16.34 -11.61 -5.85
C ARG A 26 15.68 -10.32 -5.32
N HIS A 27 15.29 -10.29 -4.04
CA HIS A 27 14.44 -9.24 -3.47
C HIS A 27 15.05 -8.50 -2.29
N LYS A 28 16.16 -9.00 -1.73
CA LYS A 28 16.78 -8.45 -0.52
C LYS A 28 17.18 -6.97 -0.65
N ASP A 29 17.52 -6.50 -1.84
CA ASP A 29 17.90 -5.11 -2.12
C ASP A 29 16.69 -4.16 -2.16
N LYS A 30 15.48 -4.69 -2.37
CA LYS A 30 14.28 -3.88 -2.59
C LYS A 30 13.84 -3.12 -1.35
N VAL A 31 14.15 -3.59 -0.13
CA VAL A 31 13.86 -2.82 1.08
C VAL A 31 14.63 -1.51 1.08
N GLU A 32 15.95 -1.55 0.85
CA GLU A 32 16.77 -0.34 0.76
C GLU A 32 16.35 0.51 -0.45
N ALA A 33 16.02 -0.13 -1.58
CA ALA A 33 15.55 0.58 -2.76
C ALA A 33 14.26 1.39 -2.52
N TRP A 34 13.29 0.87 -1.76
CA TRP A 34 12.02 1.56 -1.53
C TRP A 34 12.00 2.43 -0.28
N PHE A 35 12.66 2.00 0.80
CA PHE A 35 12.57 2.65 2.11
C PHE A 35 13.85 3.42 2.49
N GLY A 36 14.96 3.21 1.76
CA GLY A 36 16.26 3.76 2.08
C GLY A 36 16.96 3.00 3.19
N LYS A 37 18.03 3.60 3.72
CA LYS A 37 18.81 3.06 4.83
C LYS A 37 19.02 4.14 5.89
N LYS A 38 19.00 3.74 7.16
CA LYS A 38 19.29 4.61 8.30
C LYS A 38 20.10 3.86 9.35
N ASP A 39 21.19 4.48 9.78
CA ASP A 39 22.07 3.88 10.79
C ASP A 39 21.31 3.59 12.09
N GLY A 40 21.54 2.39 12.64
CA GLY A 40 20.88 1.93 13.86
C GLY A 40 19.40 1.55 13.69
N VAL A 41 18.85 1.52 12.47
CA VAL A 41 17.47 1.10 12.21
C VAL A 41 17.44 -0.09 11.26
N ASN A 42 16.71 -1.14 11.64
CA ASN A 42 16.55 -2.35 10.84
C ASN A 42 15.24 -2.28 10.02
N TYR A 43 15.27 -1.56 8.90
CA TYR A 43 14.10 -1.44 8.02
C TYR A 43 13.66 -2.78 7.42
N GLU A 44 14.58 -3.72 7.15
CA GLU A 44 14.21 -5.06 6.67
C GLU A 44 13.29 -5.76 7.68
N GLN A 45 13.69 -5.78 8.95
CA GLN A 45 12.91 -6.40 10.00
C GLN A 45 11.58 -5.68 10.24
N ASP A 46 11.55 -4.36 10.22
CA ASP A 46 10.34 -3.58 10.48
C ASP A 46 9.33 -3.69 9.33
N VAL A 47 9.80 -3.64 8.07
CA VAL A 47 8.96 -3.90 6.89
C VAL A 47 8.43 -5.33 6.91
N ALA A 48 9.27 -6.32 7.24
CA ALA A 48 8.83 -7.71 7.38
C ALA A 48 7.72 -7.86 8.43
N LYS A 49 7.85 -7.19 9.58
CA LYS A 49 6.83 -7.22 10.63
C LYS A 49 5.49 -6.63 10.15
N VAL A 50 5.49 -5.55 9.37
CA VAL A 50 4.26 -4.97 8.80
C VAL A 50 3.50 -6.02 7.99
N PHE A 51 4.18 -6.67 7.03
CA PHE A 51 3.53 -7.70 6.21
C PHE A 51 3.12 -8.93 7.03
N LYS A 52 3.94 -9.36 8.01
CA LYS A 52 3.58 -10.46 8.92
C LYS A 52 2.37 -10.15 9.79
N ASN A 53 2.24 -8.91 10.28
CA ASN A 53 1.06 -8.48 11.04
C ASN A 53 -0.21 -8.44 10.19
N MET A 54 -0.08 -8.24 8.88
CA MET A 54 -1.20 -8.30 7.94
C MET A 54 -1.55 -9.76 7.57
N VAL A 55 -0.57 -10.60 7.29
CA VAL A 55 -0.78 -11.98 6.80
C VAL A 55 -1.14 -12.94 7.93
N GLY A 56 -0.47 -12.86 9.08
CA GLY A 56 -0.70 -13.77 10.21
C GLY A 56 -0.50 -15.26 9.87
N LYS A 57 -1.28 -16.14 10.51
CA LYS A 57 -1.24 -17.60 10.25
C LYS A 57 -1.86 -17.99 8.90
N ASN A 58 -2.75 -17.15 8.38
CA ASN A 58 -3.30 -17.18 7.03
C ASN A 58 -3.90 -18.50 6.52
N HIS A 59 -4.64 -19.25 7.35
CA HIS A 59 -5.19 -20.56 6.95
C HIS A 59 -6.24 -20.47 5.81
N HIS A 60 -6.88 -19.31 5.60
CA HIS A 60 -7.97 -19.12 4.62
C HIS A 60 -7.81 -17.90 3.70
N HIS A 61 -6.60 -17.35 3.56
CA HIS A 61 -6.38 -16.09 2.81
C HIS A 61 -7.11 -14.87 3.41
N GLU A 62 -7.50 -14.96 4.68
CA GLU A 62 -8.22 -13.90 5.39
C GLU A 62 -7.28 -12.92 6.11
N GLY A 63 -5.98 -13.25 6.16
CA GLY A 63 -4.97 -12.47 6.87
C GLY A 63 -4.91 -12.79 8.36
N ALA A 64 -4.35 -11.85 9.13
CA ALA A 64 -4.19 -11.98 10.58
C ALA A 64 -5.48 -11.69 11.35
N ASP A 65 -5.67 -12.34 12.49
CA ASP A 65 -6.84 -12.16 13.37
C ASP A 65 -7.09 -10.69 13.76
N VAL A 66 -6.03 -9.89 13.86
CA VAL A 66 -6.12 -8.45 14.16
C VAL A 66 -6.94 -7.68 13.12
N LEU A 67 -6.98 -8.14 11.86
CA LEU A 67 -7.78 -7.52 10.81
C LEU A 67 -9.28 -7.61 11.07
N GLY A 68 -9.74 -8.57 11.88
CA GLY A 68 -11.14 -8.66 12.32
C GLY A 68 -11.59 -7.47 13.17
N GLN A 69 -10.66 -6.65 13.67
CA GLN A 69 -10.94 -5.41 14.41
C GLN A 69 -11.08 -4.18 13.49
N LEU A 70 -10.77 -4.31 12.19
CA LEU A 70 -10.99 -3.26 11.19
C LEU A 70 -12.41 -3.37 10.63
N ILE A 71 -13.21 -2.33 10.83
CA ILE A 71 -14.62 -2.30 10.41
C ILE A 71 -14.73 -1.52 9.11
N VAL A 72 -15.31 -2.15 8.08
CA VAL A 72 -15.64 -1.46 6.84
C VAL A 72 -17.02 -0.83 6.96
N TYR A 73 -17.07 0.50 6.92
CA TYR A 73 -18.32 1.26 7.03
C TYR A 73 -18.88 1.62 5.65
N PRO A 74 -20.20 1.45 5.44
CA PRO A 74 -20.83 1.73 4.15
C PRO A 74 -21.01 3.23 3.88
N ASP A 75 -21.06 4.06 4.92
CA ASP A 75 -21.24 5.51 4.84
C ASP A 75 -19.88 6.25 4.84
N ASP A 76 -19.78 7.32 4.04
CA ASP A 76 -18.64 8.25 4.10
C ASP A 76 -18.79 9.16 5.33
N TYR A 77 -18.29 8.66 6.45
CA TYR A 77 -18.38 9.30 7.77
C TYR A 77 -17.27 10.33 8.04
N TRP A 78 -16.36 10.58 7.10
CA TRP A 78 -15.28 11.56 7.30
C TRP A 78 -15.54 12.88 6.60
N PHE A 79 -15.95 13.89 7.38
CA PHE A 79 -16.07 15.26 6.89
C PHE A 79 -14.72 15.99 6.85
N VAL A 80 -14.27 16.39 5.65
CA VAL A 80 -13.02 17.12 5.43
C VAL A 80 -13.28 18.62 5.51
N LYS A 81 -13.00 19.20 6.69
CA LYS A 81 -13.30 20.61 7.01
C LYS A 81 -12.76 21.63 6.01
N GLN A 82 -11.55 21.41 5.50
CA GLN A 82 -10.92 22.32 4.52
C GLN A 82 -11.75 22.47 3.24
N PHE A 83 -12.41 21.40 2.80
CA PHE A 83 -13.21 21.38 1.57
C PHE A 83 -14.72 21.49 1.82
N LYS A 84 -15.15 21.49 3.09
CA LYS A 84 -16.56 21.47 3.52
C LYS A 84 -17.39 20.36 2.86
N LYS A 85 -16.81 19.18 2.70
CA LYS A 85 -17.40 18.02 2.05
C LYS A 85 -17.00 16.74 2.77
N ASN A 86 -17.76 15.67 2.58
CA ASN A 86 -17.31 14.33 2.92
C ASN A 86 -16.16 13.91 2.01
N PHE A 87 -15.32 12.97 2.46
CA PHE A 87 -14.04 12.66 1.84
C PHE A 87 -14.17 12.22 0.38
N CYS A 88 -15.12 11.35 0.06
CA CYS A 88 -15.35 10.84 -1.28
C CYS A 88 -15.85 11.93 -2.25
N ASP A 89 -16.47 12.99 -1.73
CA ASP A 89 -16.94 14.15 -2.50
C ASP A 89 -15.86 15.23 -2.69
N VAL A 90 -14.72 15.10 -2.01
CA VAL A 90 -13.58 16.01 -2.21
C VAL A 90 -13.02 15.80 -3.61
N ASN A 91 -13.06 16.86 -4.40
CA ASN A 91 -12.36 16.96 -5.68
C ASN A 91 -11.30 18.05 -5.56
N ASN A 92 -10.04 17.65 -5.62
CA ASN A 92 -8.89 18.55 -5.60
C ASN A 92 -8.17 18.48 -6.94
N ASN A 93 -8.42 19.45 -7.83
CA ASN A 93 -7.86 19.51 -9.19
C ASN A 93 -8.10 18.23 -10.00
N GLY A 94 -9.34 17.72 -10.00
CA GLY A 94 -9.73 16.49 -10.70
C GLY A 94 -9.41 15.20 -9.93
N LYS A 95 -8.72 15.28 -8.79
CA LYS A 95 -8.39 14.11 -7.96
C LYS A 95 -9.43 13.90 -6.87
N THR A 96 -10.05 12.73 -6.88
CA THR A 96 -10.98 12.24 -5.86
C THR A 96 -10.36 11.12 -5.03
N GLY A 97 -10.83 10.94 -3.80
CA GLY A 97 -10.41 9.86 -2.90
C GLY A 97 -10.80 8.48 -3.41
N THR A 98 -10.01 7.46 -3.05
CA THR A 98 -10.34 6.05 -3.33
C THR A 98 -10.88 5.34 -2.09
N ALA A 99 -10.22 5.53 -0.95
CA ALA A 99 -10.58 4.96 0.34
C ALA A 99 -9.93 5.79 1.45
N TYR A 100 -10.36 5.60 2.70
CA TYR A 100 -9.68 6.17 3.85
C TYR A 100 -9.81 5.28 5.08
N TYR A 101 -8.78 5.37 5.94
CA TYR A 101 -8.82 4.88 7.31
C TYR A 101 -9.06 6.04 8.28
N LYS A 102 -10.06 5.93 9.15
CA LYS A 102 -10.32 6.84 10.28
C LYS A 102 -10.92 6.11 11.47
N LEU A 103 -10.74 6.69 12.65
CA LEU A 103 -11.53 6.26 13.80
C LEU A 103 -12.96 6.79 13.64
N ARG A 104 -13.95 5.90 13.66
CA ARG A 104 -15.36 6.26 13.79
C ARG A 104 -15.68 6.44 15.27
N ASP A 105 -16.36 7.53 15.60
CA ASP A 105 -16.76 7.91 16.97
C ASP A 105 -15.58 7.95 17.96
N GLY A 106 -14.36 8.16 17.46
CA GLY A 106 -13.12 8.18 18.25
C GLY A 106 -12.69 6.82 18.82
N GLN A 107 -13.40 5.73 18.50
CA GLN A 107 -13.20 4.41 19.13
C GLN A 107 -12.99 3.28 18.13
N TYR A 108 -13.72 3.28 17.02
CA TYR A 108 -13.73 2.14 16.11
C TYR A 108 -12.78 2.34 14.93
N HIS A 109 -11.87 1.39 14.73
CA HIS A 109 -10.97 1.36 13.57
C HIS A 109 -11.78 1.17 12.28
N GLY A 110 -12.01 2.26 11.56
CA GLY A 110 -12.90 2.29 10.41
C GLY A 110 -12.14 2.43 9.09
N MET A 111 -12.60 1.65 8.10
CA MET A 111 -12.25 1.81 6.70
C MET A 111 -13.49 2.19 5.91
N HIS A 112 -13.35 3.07 4.94
CA HIS A 112 -14.40 3.37 3.97
C HIS A 112 -13.81 3.41 2.56
N TYR A 113 -14.59 2.93 1.59
CA TYR A 113 -14.20 2.86 0.18
C TYR A 113 -15.17 3.70 -0.65
N CYS A 114 -14.64 4.69 -1.36
CA CYS A 114 -15.40 5.55 -2.26
C CYS A 114 -15.75 4.81 -3.56
N ASP A 115 -16.69 5.33 -4.34
CA ASP A 115 -17.08 4.75 -5.64
C ASP A 115 -15.90 4.48 -6.59
N LYS A 116 -14.88 5.34 -6.53
CA LYS A 116 -13.62 5.19 -7.29
C LYS A 116 -12.88 3.88 -7.00
N PHE A 117 -13.05 3.27 -5.83
CA PHE A 117 -12.48 1.96 -5.53
C PHE A 117 -13.11 0.86 -6.38
N PHE A 118 -14.43 0.92 -6.58
CA PHE A 118 -15.16 -0.11 -7.30
C PHE A 118 -14.97 -0.04 -8.82
N THR A 119 -14.36 1.04 -9.34
CA THR A 119 -13.93 1.13 -10.74
C THR A 119 -12.54 0.52 -10.99
N ARG A 120 -11.84 0.09 -9.93
CA ARG A 120 -10.55 -0.60 -10.04
C ARG A 120 -10.77 -2.09 -10.34
N LEU A 121 -9.76 -2.73 -10.92
CA LEU A 121 -9.76 -4.14 -11.28
C LEU A 121 -9.62 -5.03 -10.05
N SER A 122 -10.40 -6.10 -10.01
CA SER A 122 -10.16 -7.25 -9.12
C SER A 122 -8.84 -7.93 -9.49
N LEU A 123 -8.28 -8.80 -8.64
CA LEU A 123 -7.07 -9.55 -9.02
C LEU A 123 -7.32 -10.42 -10.26
N LYS A 124 -8.51 -11.00 -10.40
CA LYS A 124 -8.86 -11.77 -11.59
C LYS A 124 -8.76 -10.91 -12.86
N ASP A 125 -9.41 -9.76 -12.88
CA ASP A 125 -9.42 -8.88 -14.06
C ASP A 125 -8.04 -8.23 -14.28
N TYR A 126 -7.31 -7.97 -13.20
CA TYR A 126 -5.93 -7.49 -13.25
C TYR A 126 -5.00 -8.53 -13.88
N THR A 127 -5.10 -9.79 -13.44
CA THR A 127 -4.40 -10.91 -14.06
C THR A 127 -4.76 -10.99 -15.54
N ASP A 128 -6.05 -10.91 -15.85
CA ASP A 128 -6.55 -10.96 -17.21
C ASP A 128 -6.02 -9.83 -18.10
N GLN A 129 -5.78 -8.65 -17.57
CA GLN A 129 -5.32 -7.54 -18.38
C GLN A 129 -3.80 -7.45 -18.47
N TYR A 130 -3.12 -7.74 -17.36
CA TYR A 130 -1.72 -7.35 -17.15
C TYR A 130 -0.79 -8.50 -16.84
N LEU A 131 -1.27 -9.60 -16.23
CA LEU A 131 -0.39 -10.70 -15.81
C LEU A 131 -0.43 -11.92 -16.74
N LYS A 132 -1.33 -11.93 -17.73
CA LYS A 132 -1.31 -12.91 -18.83
C LYS A 132 -0.02 -12.83 -19.64
N ASP A 133 0.30 -13.91 -20.34
CA ASP A 133 1.34 -13.93 -21.38
C ASP A 133 2.67 -13.36 -20.88
N ASP A 134 3.14 -13.86 -19.73
CA ASP A 134 4.36 -13.41 -19.04
C ASP A 134 4.42 -11.89 -18.78
N CYS A 135 3.25 -11.31 -18.51
CA CYS A 135 3.06 -9.89 -18.26
C CYS A 135 3.49 -8.98 -19.42
N ALA A 136 3.19 -9.39 -20.65
CA ALA A 136 3.49 -8.63 -21.86
C ALA A 136 2.86 -7.22 -21.88
N ASN A 137 1.73 -7.02 -21.19
CA ASN A 137 1.03 -5.74 -21.11
C ASN A 137 1.47 -4.88 -19.91
N MET A 138 2.41 -5.35 -19.10
CA MET A 138 2.99 -4.56 -18.01
C MET A 138 4.18 -3.76 -18.50
N ALA A 139 4.36 -2.55 -17.98
CA ALA A 139 5.55 -1.75 -18.20
C ALA A 139 6.84 -2.49 -17.79
N ASP A 140 7.99 -2.03 -18.27
CA ASP A 140 9.30 -2.56 -17.85
C ASP A 140 9.75 -2.01 -16.49
N HIS A 141 9.06 -0.99 -15.98
CA HIS A 141 9.29 -0.35 -14.69
C HIS A 141 8.00 -0.31 -13.85
N ILE A 142 8.15 -0.05 -12.56
CA ILE A 142 7.03 0.15 -11.62
C ILE A 142 6.43 1.54 -11.82
N ASP A 143 5.14 1.61 -12.12
CA ASP A 143 4.40 2.87 -12.29
C ASP A 143 3.01 2.85 -11.60
N THR A 144 2.46 4.02 -11.33
CA THR A 144 1.17 4.15 -10.67
C THR A 144 -0.01 3.69 -11.52
N ASP A 145 0.06 3.91 -12.83
CA ASP A 145 -1.06 3.72 -13.77
C ASP A 145 -1.31 2.24 -14.08
N HIS A 146 -0.37 1.35 -13.79
CA HIS A 146 -0.52 -0.10 -13.87
C HIS A 146 -0.64 -0.77 -12.51
N ILE A 147 -0.28 -0.09 -11.42
CA ILE A 147 -0.23 -0.69 -10.08
C ILE A 147 -1.23 0.01 -9.15
N GLY A 148 -0.84 1.16 -8.59
CA GLY A 148 -1.59 1.83 -7.51
C GLY A 148 -3.01 2.26 -7.91
N ARG A 149 -3.17 2.79 -9.12
CA ARG A 149 -4.48 3.24 -9.63
C ARG A 149 -5.30 2.14 -10.30
N LYS A 150 -4.81 0.92 -10.51
CA LYS A 150 -5.59 -0.07 -11.28
C LYS A 150 -6.14 -1.20 -10.45
N PHE A 151 -5.46 -1.57 -9.37
CA PHE A 151 -5.74 -2.81 -8.67
C PHE A 151 -6.42 -2.56 -7.32
N GLN A 152 -7.56 -3.23 -7.09
CA GLN A 152 -8.30 -3.15 -5.82
C GLN A 152 -7.44 -3.60 -4.64
N GLY A 153 -6.72 -4.72 -4.76
CA GLY A 153 -5.87 -5.25 -3.69
C GLY A 153 -4.78 -4.26 -3.26
N ALA A 154 -4.18 -3.50 -4.18
CA ALA A 154 -3.23 -2.43 -3.85
C ALA A 154 -3.85 -1.32 -3.00
N ASN A 155 -5.11 -0.95 -3.27
CA ASN A 155 -5.83 0.08 -2.50
C ASN A 155 -6.26 -0.44 -1.12
N VAL A 156 -6.63 -1.72 -1.02
CA VAL A 156 -6.88 -2.35 0.29
C VAL A 156 -5.59 -2.45 1.09
N LEU A 157 -4.49 -2.87 0.47
CA LEU A 157 -3.16 -2.93 1.07
C LEU A 157 -2.76 -1.56 1.64
N HIS A 158 -2.87 -0.49 0.86
CA HIS A 158 -2.66 0.90 1.30
C HIS A 158 -3.47 1.21 2.57
N GLY A 159 -4.78 0.96 2.54
CA GLY A 159 -5.67 1.23 3.66
C GLY A 159 -5.29 0.46 4.92
N VAL A 160 -4.92 -0.81 4.78
CA VAL A 160 -4.50 -1.68 5.90
C VAL A 160 -3.18 -1.20 6.51
N MET A 161 -2.27 -0.58 5.76
CA MET A 161 -1.05 0.00 6.33
C MET A 161 -1.34 1.07 7.39
N HIS A 162 -2.43 1.82 7.23
CA HIS A 162 -2.85 2.80 8.24
C HIS A 162 -3.44 2.15 9.50
N PHE A 163 -3.75 0.85 9.51
CA PHE A 163 -4.31 0.22 10.68
C PHE A 163 -3.21 0.02 11.75
N PRO A 164 -3.34 0.59 12.98
CA PRO A 164 -2.24 0.61 13.95
C PRO A 164 -1.73 -0.77 14.35
N LEU A 165 -2.59 -1.78 14.42
CA LEU A 165 -2.19 -3.15 14.77
C LEU A 165 -1.37 -3.84 13.65
N VAL A 166 -1.34 -3.27 12.45
CA VAL A 166 -0.51 -3.72 11.34
C VAL A 166 0.73 -2.84 11.22
N GLY A 167 0.54 -1.55 10.93
CA GLY A 167 1.62 -0.62 10.65
C GLY A 167 2.36 -0.15 11.90
N ALA A 168 1.67 0.56 12.80
CA ALA A 168 2.29 1.18 13.96
C ALA A 168 2.89 0.16 14.94
N ALA A 169 2.27 -1.02 15.08
CA ALA A 169 2.78 -2.12 15.88
C ALA A 169 4.14 -2.64 15.40
N ALA A 170 4.48 -2.45 14.12
CA ALA A 170 5.77 -2.84 13.56
C ALA A 170 6.79 -1.70 13.62
N VAL A 171 6.41 -0.49 13.18
CA VAL A 171 7.36 0.61 12.92
C VAL A 171 7.40 1.69 14.01
N GLY A 172 6.60 1.51 15.06
CA GLY A 172 6.50 2.38 16.24
C GLY A 172 5.78 3.72 16.01
N LYS A 173 5.38 4.03 14.77
CA LYS A 173 4.65 5.25 14.41
C LYS A 173 3.52 4.94 13.42
N GLN A 174 2.51 5.81 13.43
CA GLN A 174 1.39 5.70 12.49
C GLN A 174 1.87 5.88 11.04
N ILE A 175 1.73 4.81 10.24
CA ILE A 175 1.90 4.89 8.78
C ILE A 175 0.76 5.74 8.21
N ALA A 176 1.11 6.66 7.31
CA ALA A 176 0.18 7.62 6.74
C ALA A 176 0.59 7.98 5.31
N ASP A 177 0.03 9.09 4.82
CA ASP A 177 0.25 9.58 3.48
C ASP A 177 1.34 10.65 3.46
N GLY A 178 2.57 10.25 3.16
CA GLY A 178 3.73 11.13 2.99
C GLY A 178 4.01 11.48 1.52
N ALA A 179 3.80 10.52 0.62
CA ALA A 179 3.97 10.66 -0.82
C ALA A 179 2.96 9.77 -1.55
N TYR A 180 2.50 10.23 -2.72
CA TYR A 180 1.59 9.48 -3.61
C TYR A 180 2.20 9.36 -5.00
N GLY A 181 2.04 8.18 -5.60
CA GLY A 181 2.56 7.85 -6.92
C GLY A 181 3.94 7.17 -6.86
N ALA A 182 4.22 6.30 -7.82
CA ALA A 182 5.37 5.39 -7.78
C ALA A 182 6.71 6.15 -7.66
N TYR A 183 6.94 7.13 -8.53
CA TYR A 183 8.17 7.93 -8.52
C TYR A 183 8.30 8.78 -7.26
N SER A 184 7.22 9.44 -6.84
CA SER A 184 7.24 10.25 -5.62
C SER A 184 7.49 9.40 -4.37
N CYS A 185 7.00 8.16 -4.32
CA CYS A 185 7.29 7.22 -3.23
C CYS A 185 8.73 6.71 -3.29
N TYR A 186 9.22 6.38 -4.49
CA TYR A 186 10.59 5.90 -4.70
C TYR A 186 11.63 6.96 -4.34
N THR A 187 11.39 8.22 -4.70
CA THR A 187 12.31 9.33 -4.41
C THR A 187 12.10 9.94 -3.02
N PHE A 188 11.07 9.52 -2.29
CA PHE A 188 10.76 10.04 -0.95
C PHE A 188 11.93 9.86 0.02
N LYS A 189 12.65 8.73 -0.08
CA LYS A 189 13.87 8.44 0.70
C LYS A 189 15.01 9.43 0.46
N ASN A 190 15.06 10.12 -0.68
CA ASN A 190 16.13 11.07 -1.02
C ASN A 190 15.90 12.46 -0.42
N ASN A 191 14.74 12.70 0.19
CA ASN A 191 14.47 13.96 0.84
C ASN A 191 15.23 14.02 2.17
N LYS A 192 16.27 14.86 2.26
CA LYS A 192 17.10 15.01 3.46
C LYS A 192 16.29 15.29 4.74
N LYS A 193 15.13 15.95 4.62
CA LYS A 193 14.21 16.18 5.76
C LYS A 193 13.46 14.91 6.23
N VAL A 194 13.31 13.90 5.38
CA VAL A 194 12.73 12.56 5.67
C VAL A 194 13.71 11.68 6.44
N LEU A 195 15.01 11.73 6.09
CA LEU A 195 16.05 10.88 6.68
C LEU A 195 16.51 11.38 8.06
N ASP A 196 16.70 12.69 8.20
CA ASP A 196 17.41 13.29 9.34
C ASP A 196 16.52 13.74 10.51
N ASN A 197 15.18 13.69 10.37
CA ASN A 197 14.32 14.51 11.22
C ASN A 197 13.24 13.72 11.97
N ASP A 198 13.46 13.47 13.27
CA ASP A 198 12.47 12.83 14.16
C ASP A 198 11.29 13.76 14.54
N LYS A 199 11.41 15.06 14.24
CA LYS A 199 10.47 16.12 14.67
C LYS A 199 9.79 16.88 13.52
N SER A 200 10.06 16.52 12.26
CA SER A 200 9.42 17.17 11.11
C SER A 200 8.05 16.54 10.82
N PRO A 201 7.05 17.29 10.32
CA PRO A 201 5.86 16.69 9.69
C PRO A 201 6.21 15.87 8.43
N VAL A 202 7.44 15.99 7.94
CA VAL A 202 8.01 15.18 6.85
C VAL A 202 8.31 13.78 7.38
N ARG A 203 7.41 12.84 7.06
CA ARG A 203 7.38 11.46 7.58
C ARG A 203 8.52 10.61 7.01
N ARG A 204 9.05 9.64 7.78
CA ARG A 204 10.02 8.65 7.27
C ARG A 204 9.40 7.87 6.11
N THR A 205 10.21 7.35 5.18
CA THR A 205 9.68 6.51 4.08
C THR A 205 8.97 5.26 4.59
N ILE A 206 9.43 4.69 5.70
CA ILE A 206 8.78 3.55 6.38
C ILE A 206 7.43 3.92 7.02
N ASP A 207 7.12 5.21 7.16
CA ASP A 207 5.84 5.74 7.65
C ASP A 207 4.91 6.16 6.49
N ASN A 208 5.21 5.78 5.24
CA ASN A 208 4.40 6.09 4.05
C ASN A 208 3.66 4.84 3.52
N ALA A 209 2.32 4.87 3.45
CA ALA A 209 1.51 3.73 3.05
C ALA A 209 1.76 3.28 1.59
N ASP A 210 1.81 4.21 0.65
CA ASP A 210 2.05 3.88 -0.77
C ASP A 210 3.43 3.23 -1.00
N SER A 211 4.44 3.55 -0.19
CA SER A 211 5.76 2.91 -0.30
C SER A 211 5.68 1.40 -0.07
N TYR A 212 4.82 0.92 0.85
CA TYR A 212 4.55 -0.51 1.03
C TYR A 212 3.81 -1.12 -0.16
N VAL A 213 2.89 -0.37 -0.77
CA VAL A 213 2.16 -0.84 -1.96
C VAL A 213 3.11 -1.10 -3.10
N TYR A 214 3.95 -0.12 -3.45
CA TYR A 214 4.88 -0.28 -4.56
C TYR A 214 5.97 -1.30 -4.26
N TYR A 215 6.48 -1.35 -3.03
CA TYR A 215 7.39 -2.43 -2.59
C TYR A 215 6.76 -3.81 -2.76
N ALA A 216 5.53 -4.00 -2.27
CA ALA A 216 4.85 -5.28 -2.32
C ALA A 216 4.53 -5.71 -3.75
N MET A 217 4.05 -4.77 -4.55
CA MET A 217 3.73 -5.03 -5.96
C MET A 217 4.97 -5.27 -6.80
N HIS A 218 6.10 -4.64 -6.49
CA HIS A 218 7.37 -4.92 -7.16
C HIS A 218 7.75 -6.41 -6.98
N ILE A 219 7.77 -6.91 -5.74
CA ILE A 219 8.06 -8.33 -5.47
C ILE A 219 7.00 -9.23 -6.12
N TYR A 220 5.71 -8.90 -5.95
CA TYR A 220 4.63 -9.71 -6.48
C TYR A 220 4.68 -9.85 -8.00
N LEU A 221 4.90 -8.75 -8.73
CA LEU A 221 5.01 -8.76 -10.18
C LEU A 221 6.24 -9.54 -10.63
N GLU A 222 7.39 -9.36 -9.98
CA GLU A 222 8.58 -10.13 -10.32
C GLU A 222 8.38 -11.64 -10.17
N GLU A 223 7.69 -12.07 -9.11
CA GLU A 223 7.38 -13.49 -8.88
C GLU A 223 6.32 -14.03 -9.84
N LYS A 224 5.28 -13.25 -10.17
CA LYS A 224 4.20 -13.70 -11.08
C LYS A 224 4.60 -13.66 -12.55
N CYS A 225 5.40 -12.67 -12.94
CA CYS A 225 5.83 -12.47 -14.32
C CYS A 225 7.16 -13.16 -14.63
N ASN A 226 7.85 -13.69 -13.61
CA ASN A 226 9.17 -14.30 -13.74
C ASN A 226 10.19 -13.43 -14.52
N ARG A 227 10.12 -12.11 -14.34
CA ARG A 227 11.06 -11.13 -14.89
C ARG A 227 11.32 -10.01 -13.90
N GLU A 228 12.44 -9.30 -14.06
CA GLU A 228 12.75 -8.11 -13.25
C GLU A 228 11.94 -6.90 -13.73
N PHE A 229 11.64 -6.00 -12.79
CA PHE A 229 11.04 -4.70 -13.07
C PHE A 229 12.00 -3.59 -12.62
N LYS A 230 12.18 -2.58 -13.47
CA LYS A 230 12.97 -1.40 -13.09
C LYS A 230 12.20 -0.56 -12.08
N LEU A 231 12.95 0.20 -11.28
CA LEU A 231 12.39 1.20 -10.39
C LEU A 231 11.82 2.39 -11.18
N PRO A 232 10.90 3.19 -10.59
CA PRO A 232 10.39 4.40 -11.22
C PRO A 232 11.53 5.36 -11.61
N GLN A 233 11.43 5.98 -12.77
CA GLN A 233 12.46 6.79 -13.40
C GLN A 233 12.22 8.29 -13.20
N ASP A 234 10.99 8.75 -13.42
CA ASP A 234 10.65 10.16 -13.33
C ASP A 234 9.18 10.42 -12.97
N ALA A 235 8.79 11.70 -12.91
CA ALA A 235 7.45 12.10 -12.49
C ALA A 235 6.31 11.64 -13.42
N SER A 236 6.61 11.11 -14.61
CA SER A 236 5.60 10.50 -15.50
C SER A 236 5.11 9.14 -14.97
N ASP A 237 5.85 8.49 -14.09
CA ASP A 237 5.46 7.21 -13.46
C ASP A 237 4.45 7.37 -12.30
N ASN A 238 3.94 8.60 -12.08
CA ASN A 238 3.08 8.96 -10.94
C ASN A 238 1.57 8.86 -11.15
#